data_AF-A0A8D8MMD4-F1
#
_entry.id   AF-A0A8D8MMD4-F1
#
_cell.length_a   1.000
_cell.length_b   1.000
_cell.length_c   1.000
_cell.angle_alpha   90.00
_cell.angle_beta   90.00
_cell.angle_gamma   90.00
#
_symmetry.space_group_name_H-M   'P 1'
#
loop_
_entity.id
_entity.type
_entity.pdbx_description
1 polymer ?
#
loop_
_entity_poly.entity_id
_entity_poly.type
_entity_poly.pdbx_seq_one_letter_code
_entity_poly.pdbx_strand_id
1 'polypeptide(L)'
;NIYFNTNQRYALLDTLLASEARNQINEKGIREEVNTFMFRGHDTTASAFTFIFLLVAEHPDVQQALVDEILTVNSSRLDPLAQFTVKDYNELRYMDRVIKECLRLYPPVPFIGRTVSEDSWFADRFVPKGSMANVHIWDLHRDPEQFPDPERFDPDRFLPENV
;
A
#
# COMPACT_ATOMS: atom_id res chain seq x y z
N ASN A 1 18.60 -10.55 -30.32
CA ASN A 1 18.18 -9.81 -29.12
C ASN A 1 17.53 -10.81 -28.18
N ILE A 2 18.33 -11.40 -27.29
CA ILE A 2 18.00 -12.57 -26.44
C ILE A 2 16.95 -12.26 -25.37
N TYR A 3 16.51 -11.01 -25.25
CA TYR A 3 15.65 -10.52 -24.17
C TYR A 3 14.15 -10.49 -24.49
N PHE A 4 13.73 -10.89 -25.69
CA PHE A 4 12.33 -10.85 -26.10
C PHE A 4 11.86 -12.20 -26.64
N ASN A 5 11.78 -13.19 -25.75
CA ASN A 5 11.03 -14.42 -26.01
C ASN A 5 9.65 -14.30 -25.34
N THR A 6 8.58 -14.37 -26.13
CA THR A 6 7.20 -14.05 -25.71
C THR A 6 6.57 -15.03 -24.71
N ASN A 7 7.29 -16.10 -24.35
CA ASN A 7 6.86 -17.10 -23.37
C ASN A 7 7.65 -17.06 -22.04
N GLN A 8 8.49 -16.04 -21.80
CA GLN A 8 9.19 -15.89 -20.51
C GLN A 8 8.46 -14.90 -19.58
N ARG A 9 8.40 -15.27 -18.30
CA ARG A 9 7.94 -14.39 -17.22
C ARG A 9 8.87 -13.18 -17.17
N TYR A 10 8.35 -12.01 -17.50
CA TYR A 10 9.09 -10.75 -17.48
C TYR A 10 9.14 -10.21 -16.05
N ALA A 11 10.34 -10.10 -15.47
CA ALA A 11 10.56 -9.61 -14.13
C ALA A 11 11.17 -8.19 -14.13
N LEU A 12 11.18 -7.56 -12.95
CA LEU A 12 11.81 -6.25 -12.75
C LEU A 12 13.27 -6.25 -13.24
N LEU A 13 14.03 -7.30 -12.93
CA LEU A 13 15.44 -7.39 -13.34
C LEU A 13 15.60 -7.40 -14.87
N ASP A 14 14.69 -8.05 -15.61
CA ASP A 14 14.72 -8.03 -17.08
C ASP A 14 14.52 -6.60 -17.62
N THR A 15 13.68 -5.80 -16.95
CA THR A 15 13.47 -4.38 -17.27
C THR A 15 14.75 -3.57 -17.05
N LEU A 16 15.44 -3.80 -15.94
CA LEU A 16 16.68 -3.11 -15.58
C LEU A 16 17.82 -3.48 -16.53
N LEU A 17 17.98 -4.77 -16.85
CA LEU A 17 18.97 -5.25 -17.83
C LEU A 17 18.71 -4.72 -19.25
N ALA A 18 17.44 -4.68 -19.68
CA ALA A 18 17.08 -4.08 -20.95
C ALA A 18 17.34 -2.56 -21.00
N SER A 19 17.32 -1.88 -19.85
CA SER A 19 17.63 -0.45 -19.73
C SER A 19 19.14 -0.22 -19.71
N GLU A 20 19.91 -1.13 -19.11
CA GLU A 20 21.38 -1.13 -19.16
C GLU A 20 21.88 -1.29 -20.60
N ALA A 21 21.30 -2.23 -21.36
CA ALA A 21 21.61 -2.41 -22.78
C ALA A 21 21.35 -1.16 -23.63
N ARG A 22 20.50 -0.23 -23.14
CA ARG A 22 20.20 1.07 -23.75
C ARG A 22 21.01 2.23 -23.15
N ASN A 23 21.99 1.96 -22.30
CA ASN A 23 22.80 2.94 -21.55
C ASN A 23 21.97 3.92 -20.71
N GLN A 24 20.78 3.51 -20.24
CA GLN A 24 19.89 4.33 -19.40
C GLN A 24 20.20 4.17 -17.91
N ILE A 25 20.81 3.06 -17.53
CA ILE A 25 21.25 2.73 -16.16
C ILE A 25 22.57 1.96 -16.25
N ASN A 26 23.41 2.04 -15.22
CA ASN A 26 24.62 1.25 -15.11
C ASN A 26 24.46 0.13 -14.07
N GLU A 27 25.41 -0.80 -14.01
CA GLU A 27 25.39 -1.93 -13.07
C GLU A 27 25.15 -1.49 -11.61
N LYS A 28 25.80 -0.39 -11.18
CA LYS A 28 25.62 0.15 -9.83
C LYS A 28 24.17 0.59 -9.60
N GLY A 29 23.58 1.31 -10.54
CA GLY A 29 22.18 1.73 -10.49
C GLY A 29 21.24 0.52 -10.44
N ILE A 30 21.49 -0.53 -11.21
CA ILE A 30 20.69 -1.77 -11.15
C ILE A 30 20.73 -2.36 -9.74
N ARG A 31 21.92 -2.48 -9.14
CA ARG A 31 22.07 -3.00 -7.77
C ARG A 31 21.33 -2.13 -6.76
N GLU A 32 21.42 -0.80 -6.88
CA GLU A 32 20.73 0.14 -6.00
C GLU A 32 19.20 0.05 -6.13
N GLU A 33 18.66 -0.06 -7.34
CA GLU A 33 17.24 -0.24 -7.59
C GLU A 33 16.74 -1.58 -7.02
N VAL A 34 17.42 -2.68 -7.33
CA VAL A 34 17.07 -4.01 -6.80
C VAL A 34 17.07 -4.00 -5.27
N ASN A 35 18.10 -3.41 -4.64
CA ASN A 35 18.17 -3.27 -3.20
C ASN A 35 16.97 -2.46 -2.66
N THR A 36 16.66 -1.34 -3.31
CA THR A 36 15.55 -0.48 -2.90
C THR A 36 14.21 -1.21 -2.95
N PHE A 37 13.90 -1.91 -4.04
CA PHE A 37 12.63 -2.64 -4.18
C PHE A 37 12.52 -3.81 -3.21
N MET A 38 13.60 -4.59 -3.02
CA MET A 38 13.60 -5.75 -2.13
C MET A 38 13.40 -5.33 -0.67
N PHE A 39 14.12 -4.32 -0.19
CA PHE A 39 14.03 -3.91 1.22
C PHE A 39 12.77 -3.09 1.50
N ARG A 40 12.49 -2.06 0.70
CA ARG A 40 11.34 -1.17 0.97
C ARG A 40 10.01 -1.87 0.80
N GLY A 41 9.91 -2.79 -0.18
CA GLY A 41 8.69 -3.57 -0.41
C GLY A 41 8.46 -4.63 0.67
N HIS A 42 9.53 -5.20 1.22
CA HIS A 42 9.43 -6.27 2.22
C HIS A 42 8.98 -5.74 3.59
N ASP A 43 9.72 -4.81 4.17
CA ASP A 43 9.51 -4.43 5.59
C ASP A 43 8.16 -3.74 5.81
N THR A 44 7.76 -2.88 4.86
CA THR A 44 6.47 -2.17 4.93
C THR A 44 5.30 -3.13 4.81
N THR A 45 5.34 -4.06 3.85
CA THR A 45 4.29 -5.06 3.63
C THR A 45 4.21 -6.06 4.78
N ALA A 46 5.36 -6.52 5.29
CA ALA A 46 5.41 -7.43 6.44
C ALA A 46 4.78 -6.80 7.68
N SER A 47 5.14 -5.54 7.97
CA SER A 47 4.55 -4.78 9.08
C SER A 47 3.04 -4.59 8.91
N ALA A 48 2.57 -4.25 7.70
CA ALA A 48 1.14 -4.15 7.42
C ALA A 48 0.42 -5.48 7.71
N PHE A 49 0.94 -6.60 7.20
CA PHE A 49 0.33 -7.91 7.45
C PHE A 49 0.29 -8.28 8.93
N THR A 50 1.31 -7.95 9.71
CA THR A 50 1.30 -8.18 11.17
C THR A 50 0.08 -7.53 11.82
N PHE A 51 -0.17 -6.25 11.54
CA PHE A 51 -1.31 -5.55 12.13
C PHE A 51 -2.65 -5.97 11.53
N ILE A 52 -2.71 -6.28 10.23
CA ILE A 52 -3.93 -6.80 9.60
C ILE A 52 -4.35 -8.10 10.28
N PHE A 53 -3.43 -9.06 10.44
CA PHE A 53 -3.75 -10.33 11.09
C PHE A 53 -4.08 -10.18 12.56
N LEU A 54 -3.40 -9.28 13.28
CA LEU A 54 -3.72 -8.97 14.68
C LEU A 54 -5.16 -8.44 14.79
N LEU A 55 -5.53 -7.43 14.00
CA LEU A 55 -6.86 -6.83 14.03
C LEU A 55 -7.95 -7.83 13.63
N VAL A 56 -7.73 -8.62 12.59
CA VAL A 56 -8.69 -9.66 12.18
C VAL A 56 -8.85 -10.72 13.28
N ALA A 57 -7.78 -11.11 13.97
CA ALA A 57 -7.85 -12.07 15.07
C ALA A 57 -8.58 -11.52 16.30
N GLU A 58 -8.52 -10.20 16.53
CA GLU A 58 -9.22 -9.53 17.63
C GLU A 58 -10.70 -9.20 17.32
N HIS A 59 -11.12 -9.26 16.06
CA HIS A 59 -12.48 -8.92 15.59
C HIS A 59 -13.13 -10.10 14.84
N PRO A 60 -13.73 -11.07 15.55
CA PRO A 60 -14.33 -12.26 14.94
C PRO A 60 -15.45 -11.97 13.94
N ASP A 61 -16.17 -10.88 14.12
CA ASP A 61 -17.21 -10.38 13.21
C ASP A 61 -16.61 -9.93 11.88
N VAL A 62 -15.50 -9.18 11.90
CA VAL A 62 -14.75 -8.79 10.70
C VAL A 62 -14.17 -10.02 10.01
N GLN A 63 -13.59 -10.95 10.79
CA GLN A 63 -13.07 -12.21 10.26
C GLN A 63 -14.16 -13.00 9.52
N GLN A 64 -15.35 -13.15 10.12
CA GLN A 64 -16.46 -13.86 9.50
C GLN A 64 -16.93 -13.16 8.23
N ALA A 65 -17.08 -11.83 8.25
CA ALA A 65 -17.47 -11.06 7.08
C ALA A 65 -16.47 -11.17 5.91
N LEU A 66 -15.16 -11.21 6.20
CA LEU A 66 -14.13 -11.49 5.19
C LEU A 66 -14.28 -12.88 4.57
N VAL A 67 -14.52 -13.90 5.39
CA VAL A 67 -14.73 -15.27 4.91
C VAL A 67 -15.98 -15.35 4.03
N ASP A 68 -17.08 -14.74 4.47
CA ASP A 68 -18.35 -14.72 3.74
C ASP A 68 -18.20 -14.01 2.38
N GLU A 69 -17.45 -12.90 2.33
CA GLU A 69 -17.12 -12.21 1.09
C GLU A 69 -16.31 -13.10 0.14
N ILE A 70 -15.23 -13.72 0.63
CA ILE A 70 -14.37 -14.61 -0.16
C ILE A 70 -15.18 -15.79 -0.72
N LEU A 71 -16.05 -16.40 0.10
CA LEU A 71 -16.91 -17.50 -0.33
C LEU A 71 -17.92 -17.04 -1.38
N THR A 72 -18.54 -15.87 -1.18
CA THR A 72 -19.52 -15.29 -2.12
C THR A 72 -18.87 -15.03 -3.49
N VAL A 73 -17.70 -14.38 -3.50
CA VAL A 73 -16.94 -14.16 -4.73
C VAL A 73 -16.56 -15.50 -5.35
N ASN A 74 -16.08 -16.47 -4.56
CA ASN A 74 -15.68 -17.77 -5.09
C ASN A 74 -16.84 -18.55 -5.72
N SER A 75 -18.02 -18.55 -5.09
CA SER A 75 -19.22 -19.24 -5.59
C SER A 75 -19.82 -18.58 -6.84
N SER A 76 -19.52 -17.31 -7.10
CA SER A 76 -19.98 -16.62 -8.31
C SER A 76 -19.16 -16.97 -9.56
N ARG A 77 -18.04 -17.69 -9.40
CA ARG A 77 -17.09 -18.04 -10.47
C ARG A 77 -17.49 -19.32 -11.18
N LEU A 78 -17.13 -19.41 -12.46
CA LEU A 78 -17.37 -20.59 -13.31
C LEU A 78 -16.59 -21.83 -12.85
N ASP A 79 -15.38 -21.63 -12.32
CA ASP A 79 -14.54 -22.69 -11.75
C ASP A 79 -14.03 -22.27 -10.35
N PRO A 80 -14.70 -22.71 -9.27
CA PRO A 80 -14.30 -22.40 -7.90
C PRO A 80 -12.95 -22.99 -7.47
N LEU A 81 -12.38 -23.94 -8.23
CA LEU A 81 -11.06 -24.53 -7.96
C LEU A 81 -9.93 -23.77 -8.67
N ALA A 82 -10.25 -22.91 -9.63
CA ALA A 82 -9.27 -22.06 -10.29
C ALA A 82 -8.73 -20.99 -9.33
N GLN A 83 -7.48 -20.57 -9.54
CA GLN A 83 -6.89 -19.45 -8.81
C GLN A 83 -7.66 -18.15 -9.07
N PHE A 84 -7.77 -17.30 -8.04
CA PHE A 84 -8.38 -15.98 -8.17
C PHE A 84 -7.64 -15.17 -9.24
N THR A 85 -8.44 -14.55 -10.11
CA THR A 85 -8.00 -13.61 -11.13
C THR A 85 -7.95 -12.19 -10.56
N VAL A 86 -7.32 -11.26 -11.28
CA VAL A 86 -7.33 -9.82 -10.90
C VAL A 86 -8.76 -9.28 -10.75
N LYS A 87 -9.69 -9.75 -11.59
CA LYS A 87 -11.10 -9.35 -11.49
C LYS A 87 -11.73 -9.85 -10.19
N ASP A 88 -11.42 -11.09 -9.77
CA ASP A 88 -11.97 -11.66 -8.53
C ASP A 88 -11.49 -10.85 -7.31
N TYR A 89 -10.21 -10.46 -7.28
CA TYR A 89 -9.67 -9.61 -6.20
C TYR A 89 -10.34 -8.23 -6.14
N ASN A 90 -10.73 -7.66 -7.28
CA ASN A 90 -11.43 -6.37 -7.32
C ASN A 90 -12.86 -6.43 -6.75
N GLU A 91 -13.45 -7.61 -6.64
CA GLU A 91 -14.78 -7.79 -6.02
C GLU A 91 -14.71 -7.97 -4.50
N LEU A 92 -13.52 -8.14 -3.91
CA LEU A 92 -13.31 -8.24 -2.46
C LEU A 92 -13.29 -6.85 -1.80
N ARG A 93 -14.42 -6.15 -1.88
CA ARG A 93 -14.56 -4.74 -1.48
C ARG A 93 -14.47 -4.54 0.02
N TYR A 94 -15.06 -5.44 0.81
CA TYR A 94 -14.95 -5.41 2.26
C TYR A 94 -13.51 -5.68 2.70
N MET A 95 -12.81 -6.63 2.07
CA MET A 95 -11.38 -6.86 2.31
C MET A 95 -10.54 -5.61 2.02
N ASP A 96 -10.80 -4.90 0.93
CA ASP A 96 -10.13 -3.62 0.63
C ASP A 96 -10.36 -2.58 1.75
N ARG A 97 -11.60 -2.48 2.27
CA ARG A 97 -11.91 -1.60 3.40
C ARG A 97 -11.18 -2.00 4.69
N VAL A 98 -11.11 -3.29 5.00
CA VAL A 98 -10.37 -3.83 6.16
C VAL A 98 -8.89 -3.47 6.05
N ILE A 99 -8.27 -3.64 4.88
CA ILE A 99 -6.87 -3.29 4.66
C ILE A 99 -6.66 -1.78 4.84
N LYS A 100 -7.52 -0.95 4.25
CA LYS A 100 -7.45 0.51 4.37
C LYS A 100 -7.59 0.97 5.83
N GLU A 101 -8.54 0.42 6.57
CA GLU A 101 -8.73 0.75 7.98
C GLU A 101 -7.56 0.30 8.86
N CYS A 102 -6.99 -0.89 8.57
CA CYS A 102 -5.75 -1.30 9.23
C CYS A 102 -4.60 -0.35 8.93
N LEU A 103 -4.43 0.10 7.69
CA LEU A 103 -3.37 1.05 7.32
C LEU A 103 -3.63 2.46 7.86
N ARG A 104 -4.90 2.82 8.14
CA ARG A 104 -5.25 4.05 8.86
C ARG A 104 -4.73 3.99 10.29
N LEU A 105 -5.08 2.93 11.02
CA LEU A 105 -4.66 2.74 12.41
C LEU A 105 -3.17 2.45 12.54
N TYR A 106 -2.61 1.59 11.70
CA TYR A 106 -1.24 1.09 11.80
C TYR A 106 -0.48 1.27 10.48
N PRO A 107 -0.24 2.52 10.03
CA PRO A 107 0.55 2.78 8.83
C PRO A 107 2.00 2.34 9.04
N PRO A 108 2.58 1.47 8.20
CA PRO A 108 3.99 1.09 8.30
C PRO A 108 4.96 2.27 8.16
N VAL A 109 4.53 3.34 7.48
CA VAL A 109 5.26 4.59 7.35
C VAL A 109 4.44 5.72 8.00
N PRO A 110 4.72 6.09 9.26
CA PRO A 110 3.86 6.98 10.04
C PRO A 110 4.04 8.48 9.74
N PHE A 111 5.08 8.87 8.99
CA PHE A 111 5.26 10.25 8.53
C PHE A 111 6.04 10.29 7.22
N ILE A 112 5.89 11.38 6.48
CA ILE A 112 6.70 11.69 5.30
C ILE A 112 7.37 13.05 5.45
N GLY A 113 8.66 13.11 5.13
CA GLY A 113 9.46 14.34 5.17
C GLY A 113 9.71 14.93 3.79
N ARG A 114 9.81 16.26 3.71
CA ARG A 114 10.28 17.02 2.54
C ARG A 114 11.22 18.12 3.00
N THR A 115 12.26 18.38 2.21
CA THR A 115 13.10 19.57 2.39
C THR A 115 12.53 20.69 1.54
N VAL A 116 12.24 21.82 2.17
CA VAL A 116 11.75 23.03 1.51
C VAL A 116 12.86 23.58 0.62
N SER A 117 12.62 23.62 -0.70
CA SER A 117 13.66 23.94 -1.70
C SER A 117 13.95 25.43 -1.87
N GLU A 118 13.03 26.28 -1.42
CA GLU A 118 13.08 27.74 -1.52
C GLU A 118 12.32 28.38 -0.37
N ASP A 119 12.62 29.64 -0.06
CA ASP A 119 11.89 30.41 0.92
C ASP A 119 10.40 30.45 0.53
N SER A 120 9.54 29.98 1.43
CA SER A 120 8.12 29.76 1.13
C SER A 120 7.23 30.30 2.26
N TRP A 121 5.93 30.37 1.98
CA TRP A 121 4.92 30.76 2.95
C TRP A 121 3.87 29.65 3.05
N PHE A 122 3.60 29.19 4.27
CA PHE A 122 2.49 28.30 4.56
C PHE A 122 1.46 29.07 5.38
N ALA A 123 0.31 29.35 4.76
CA ALA A 123 -0.65 30.35 5.26
C ALA A 123 0.06 31.70 5.55
N ASP A 124 0.02 32.16 6.79
CA ASP A 124 0.63 33.40 7.26
C ASP A 124 2.05 33.24 7.83
N ARG A 125 2.65 32.05 7.69
CA ARG A 125 3.96 31.71 8.28
C ARG A 125 5.05 31.58 7.24
N PHE A 126 6.15 32.30 7.46
CA PHE A 126 7.37 32.17 6.66
C PHE A 126 8.10 30.87 6.99
N VAL A 127 8.48 30.12 5.95
CA VAL A 127 9.23 28.87 6.03
C VAL A 127 10.52 29.03 5.23
N PRO A 128 11.68 29.12 5.89
CA PRO A 128 12.96 29.29 5.21
C PRO A 128 13.32 28.09 4.32
N LYS A 129 14.05 28.34 3.23
CA LYS A 129 14.73 27.33 2.44
C LYS A 129 15.59 26.42 3.33
N GLY A 130 15.56 25.13 3.04
CA GLY A 130 16.27 24.11 3.80
C GLY A 130 15.54 23.61 5.03
N SER A 131 14.39 24.20 5.39
CA SER A 131 13.53 23.68 6.46
C SER A 131 13.02 22.28 6.12
N MET A 132 12.81 21.46 7.15
CA MET A 132 12.18 20.13 7.02
C MET A 132 10.69 20.24 7.30
N ALA A 133 9.86 19.94 6.30
CA ALA A 133 8.42 19.81 6.45
C ALA A 133 8.06 18.34 6.64
N ASN A 134 7.38 18.00 7.74
CA ASN A 134 6.91 16.65 8.03
C ASN A 134 5.39 16.61 8.00
N VAL A 135 4.84 15.64 7.28
CA VAL A 135 3.41 15.29 7.35
C VAL A 135 3.29 14.06 8.24
N HIS A 136 2.66 14.23 9.39
CA HIS A 136 2.49 13.21 10.41
C HIS A 136 1.24 12.37 10.12
N ILE A 137 1.38 11.36 9.26
CA ILE A 137 0.28 10.50 8.80
C ILE A 137 -0.43 9.82 9.97
N TRP A 138 0.34 9.29 10.94
CA TRP A 138 -0.22 8.64 12.13
C TRP A 138 -1.17 9.53 12.92
N ASP A 139 -0.78 10.80 13.10
CA ASP A 139 -1.54 11.78 13.87
C ASP A 139 -2.77 12.25 13.07
N LEU A 140 -2.61 12.53 11.77
CA LEU A 140 -3.71 12.90 10.88
C LEU A 140 -4.78 11.81 10.79
N HIS A 141 -4.36 10.54 10.72
CA HIS A 141 -5.27 9.40 10.71
C HIS A 141 -6.00 9.19 12.04
N ARG A 142 -5.63 9.90 13.10
CA ARG A 142 -6.26 9.86 14.42
C ARG A 142 -6.93 11.16 14.83
N ASP A 143 -7.01 12.12 13.92
CA ASP A 143 -7.72 13.37 14.16
C ASP A 143 -9.23 13.08 14.30
N PRO A 144 -9.85 13.32 15.46
CA PRO A 144 -11.27 13.05 15.68
C PRO A 144 -12.19 13.94 14.84
N GLU A 145 -11.70 15.07 14.30
CA GLU A 145 -12.47 15.88 13.36
C GLU A 145 -12.62 15.20 12.00
N GLN A 146 -11.63 14.40 11.59
CA GLN A 146 -11.65 13.64 10.33
C GLN A 146 -12.16 12.20 10.53
N PHE A 147 -11.85 11.60 11.67
CA PHE A 147 -12.18 10.22 12.02
C PHE A 147 -12.83 10.15 13.42
N PRO A 148 -14.16 10.29 13.54
CA PRO A 148 -14.85 10.15 14.82
C PRO A 148 -14.56 8.80 15.48
N ASP A 149 -14.33 8.77 16.80
CA ASP A 149 -13.82 7.59 17.53
C ASP A 149 -12.55 6.98 16.88
N PRO A 150 -11.47 7.77 16.71
CA PRO A 150 -10.36 7.45 15.81
C PRO A 150 -9.59 6.17 16.16
N GLU A 151 -9.66 5.71 17.41
CA GLU A 151 -8.99 4.49 17.88
C GLU A 151 -9.80 3.22 17.59
N ARG A 152 -11.09 3.33 17.30
CA ARG A 152 -11.93 2.18 16.96
C ARG A 152 -11.60 1.68 15.56
N PHE A 153 -11.36 0.38 15.45
CA PHE A 153 -11.28 -0.33 14.18
C PHE A 153 -12.68 -0.45 13.56
N ASP A 154 -12.88 0.27 12.46
CA ASP A 154 -14.17 0.30 11.76
C ASP A 154 -13.95 0.33 10.23
N PRO A 155 -14.00 -0.84 9.55
CA PRO A 155 -13.85 -0.91 8.10
C PRO A 155 -14.87 -0.06 7.33
N ASP A 156 -16.05 0.22 7.89
CA ASP A 156 -17.10 0.98 7.20
C ASP A 156 -16.78 2.47 7.08
N ARG A 157 -15.72 2.96 7.73
CA ARG A 157 -15.14 4.29 7.43
C ARG A 157 -14.77 4.46 5.96
N PHE A 158 -14.39 3.38 5.28
CA PHE A 158 -14.00 3.37 3.88
C PHE A 158 -15.14 2.94 2.95
N LEU A 159 -16.39 3.05 3.38
CA LEU A 159 -17.55 2.94 2.50
C LEU A 159 -17.47 4.00 1.38
N PRO A 160 -17.90 3.68 0.14
CA PRO A 160 -17.86 4.63 -0.98
C PRO A 160 -18.57 5.97 -0.71
N GLU A 161 -19.58 5.99 0.17
CA GLU A 161 -20.33 7.19 0.51
C GLU A 161 -19.58 8.12 1.49
N ASN A 162 -18.51 7.61 2.12
CA ASN A 162 -17.69 8.32 3.11
C ASN A 162 -16.35 8.83 2.55
N VAL A 163 -16.03 8.53 1.29
CA VAL A 163 -14.72 8.82 0.64
C VAL A 163 -14.87 9.68 -0.61
#